data_AF-A0A6F8ZH34-F1
#
_entry.id   AF-A0A6F8ZH34-F1
#
_cell.length_a   1.000
_cell.length_b   1.000
_cell.length_c   1.000
_cell.angle_alpha   90.00
_cell.angle_beta   90.00
_cell.angle_gamma   90.00
#
_symmetry.space_group_name_H-M   'P 1'
#
loop_
_entity.id
_entity.type
_entity.pdbx_description
1 polymer ?
#
loop_
_entity_poly.entity_id
_entity_poly.type
_entity_poly.pdbx_seq_one_letter_code
_entity_poly.pdbx_strand_id
1 'polypeptide(L)'
;MWDGRCPVCGSGEVVDAGTLTVSGARMQVTVEHASLCTLCGHLELAIPQPALVRLYPPGVRYLTRALRDQLRQRRRLRRRYSGLAT
;
A
#
# COMPACT_ATOMS: atom_id res chain seq x y z
N MET A 1 -1.13 -22.28 -0.31
CA MET A 1 -2.49 -22.05 0.23
C MET A 1 -2.29 -21.57 1.65
N TRP A 2 -2.73 -20.36 1.97
CA TRP A 2 -2.70 -19.90 3.36
C TRP A 2 -3.79 -20.66 4.13
N ASP A 3 -3.51 -20.99 5.40
CA ASP A 3 -4.28 -21.93 6.23
C ASP A 3 -5.69 -21.43 6.64
N GLY A 4 -6.33 -20.58 5.83
CA GLY A 4 -7.63 -19.97 6.13
C GLY A 4 -7.58 -18.99 7.31
N ARG A 5 -6.38 -18.57 7.74
CA ARG A 5 -6.18 -17.68 8.88
C ARG A 5 -5.75 -16.29 8.44
N CYS A 6 -6.16 -15.29 9.20
CA CYS A 6 -5.76 -13.91 8.98
C CYS A 6 -4.26 -13.72 9.25
N PRO A 7 -3.47 -13.10 8.35
CA PRO A 7 -2.04 -12.81 8.58
C PRO A 7 -1.78 -11.88 9.76
N VAL A 8 -2.74 -11.02 10.08
CA VAL A 8 -2.53 -9.92 11.03
C VAL A 8 -2.84 -10.36 12.45
N CYS A 9 -3.98 -11.03 12.67
CA CYS A 9 -4.42 -11.42 14.00
C CYS A 9 -4.41 -12.94 14.25
N GLY A 10 -4.15 -13.77 13.24
CA GLY A 10 -4.13 -15.23 13.36
C GLY A 10 -5.50 -15.90 13.50
N SER A 11 -6.59 -15.11 13.49
CA SER A 11 -7.96 -15.64 13.56
C SER A 11 -8.32 -16.49 12.33
N GLY A 12 -9.09 -17.55 12.54
CA GLY A 12 -9.71 -18.35 11.48
C GLY A 12 -11.00 -17.75 10.94
N GLU A 13 -11.47 -16.64 11.51
CA GLU A 13 -12.67 -15.93 11.04
C GLU A 13 -12.33 -15.07 9.80
N VAL A 14 -12.07 -15.76 8.69
CA VAL A 14 -11.82 -15.15 7.38
C VAL A 14 -12.92 -15.60 6.43
N VAL A 15 -13.59 -14.63 5.82
CA VAL A 15 -14.65 -14.88 4.84
C VAL A 15 -14.20 -14.46 3.45
N ASP A 16 -14.67 -15.17 2.43
CA ASP A 16 -14.53 -14.73 1.04
C ASP A 16 -15.46 -13.54 0.81
N ALA A 17 -14.87 -12.41 0.44
CA ALA A 17 -15.58 -11.18 0.12
C ALA A 17 -16.07 -11.17 -1.34
N GLY A 18 -15.70 -12.18 -2.14
CA GLY A 18 -16.07 -12.30 -3.54
C GLY A 18 -15.43 -11.22 -4.41
N THR A 19 -16.13 -10.84 -5.47
CA THR A 19 -15.64 -9.84 -6.42
C THR A 19 -15.80 -8.43 -5.86
N LEU A 20 -14.70 -7.70 -5.75
CA LEU A 20 -14.67 -6.32 -5.27
C LEU A 20 -14.19 -5.36 -6.36
N THR A 21 -14.76 -4.17 -6.39
CA THR A 21 -14.27 -3.08 -7.24
C THR A 21 -13.61 -2.02 -6.37
N VAL A 22 -12.28 -1.90 -6.48
CA VAL A 22 -11.47 -0.92 -5.77
C VAL A 22 -11.33 0.33 -6.66
N SER A 23 -11.95 1.43 -6.24
CA SER A 23 -11.91 2.70 -6.95
C SER A 23 -10.91 3.65 -6.28
N GLY A 24 -9.84 3.99 -6.99
CA GLY A 24 -8.88 5.03 -6.60
C GLY A 24 -8.92 6.23 -7.54
N ALA A 25 -8.33 7.36 -7.11
CA ALA A 25 -8.31 8.61 -7.89
C ALA A 25 -7.67 8.51 -9.28
N ARG A 26 -6.87 7.46 -9.54
CA ARG A 26 -6.12 7.27 -10.79
C ARG A 26 -6.50 5.99 -11.54
N MET A 27 -7.24 5.08 -10.91
CA MET A 27 -7.55 3.78 -11.50
C MET A 27 -8.67 3.11 -10.71
N GLN A 28 -9.49 2.35 -11.43
CA GLN A 28 -10.46 1.41 -10.87
C GLN A 28 -9.99 -0.01 -11.21
N VAL A 29 -10.02 -0.91 -10.22
CA VAL A 29 -9.60 -2.30 -10.39
C VAL A 29 -10.71 -3.20 -9.87
N THR A 30 -11.12 -4.14 -10.70
CA THR A 30 -11.97 -5.25 -10.28
C THR A 30 -11.07 -6.41 -9.86
N VAL A 31 -11.29 -6.91 -8.66
CA VAL A 31 -10.57 -8.04 -8.08
C VAL A 31 -11.58 -9.17 -7.91
N GLU A 32 -11.31 -10.32 -8.52
CA GLU A 32 -12.24 -11.46 -8.54
C GLU A 32 -12.28 -12.22 -7.20
N HIS A 33 -11.16 -12.22 -6.48
CA HIS A 33 -11.01 -12.90 -5.19
C HIS A 33 -10.43 -11.96 -4.13
N ALA A 34 -11.16 -11.77 -3.04
CA ALA A 34 -10.73 -11.02 -1.88
C ALA A 34 -11.19 -11.74 -0.60
N SER A 35 -10.38 -11.67 0.45
CA SER A 35 -10.72 -12.25 1.75
C SER A 35 -10.73 -11.18 2.83
N LEU A 36 -11.71 -11.24 3.72
CA LEU A 36 -11.90 -10.29 4.81
C LEU A 36 -11.87 -11.04 6.14
N CYS A 37 -11.02 -10.61 7.06
CA CYS A 37 -11.11 -11.05 8.44
C CYS A 37 -12.22 -10.27 9.17
N THR A 38 -13.22 -10.98 9.68
CA THR A 38 -14.35 -10.35 10.40
C THR A 38 -13.98 -9.86 11.78
N LEU A 39 -12.88 -10.38 12.36
CA LEU A 39 -12.42 -10.00 13.69
C LEU A 39 -11.66 -8.66 13.68
N CYS A 40 -10.63 -8.51 12.85
CA CYS A 40 -9.77 -7.33 12.83
C CYS A 40 -9.99 -6.41 11.63
N GLY A 41 -10.87 -6.79 10.68
CA GLY A 41 -11.16 -6.02 9.48
C GLY A 41 -10.04 -6.04 8.43
N HIS A 42 -9.08 -6.96 8.54
CA HIS A 42 -8.02 -7.07 7.54
C HIS A 42 -8.59 -7.59 6.22
N LEU A 43 -8.43 -6.79 5.16
CA LEU A 43 -8.81 -7.14 3.79
C LEU A 43 -7.56 -7.50 2.99
N GLU A 44 -7.54 -8.72 2.48
CA GLU A 44 -6.52 -9.23 1.58
C GLU A 44 -7.11 -9.38 0.18
N LEU A 45 -6.40 -8.87 -0.83
CA LEU A 45 -6.86 -8.86 -2.21
C LEU A 45 -5.66 -8.91 -3.16
N ALA A 46 -5.82 -9.57 -4.30
CA ALA A 46 -4.78 -9.68 -5.32
C ALA A 46 -4.97 -8.60 -6.40
N ILE A 47 -4.08 -7.62 -6.45
CA ILE A 47 -4.11 -6.60 -7.52
C ILE A 47 -3.39 -7.15 -8.75
N PRO A 48 -4.01 -7.11 -9.96
CA PRO A 48 -3.34 -7.54 -11.18
C PRO A 48 -2.05 -6.76 -11.42
N GLN A 49 -0.94 -7.47 -11.65
CA GLN A 49 0.37 -6.86 -11.89
C GLN A 49 0.37 -5.81 -13.03
N PRO A 50 -0.34 -6.00 -14.16
CA PRO A 50 -0.42 -4.97 -15.20
C PRO A 50 -1.01 -3.65 -14.70
N ALA A 51 -1.95 -3.72 -13.76
CA ALA A 51 -2.59 -2.56 -13.15
C ALA A 51 -1.59 -1.81 -12.25
N LEU A 52 -0.79 -2.53 -11.47
CA LEU A 52 0.30 -1.96 -10.67
C LEU A 52 1.37 -1.30 -11.54
N VAL A 53 1.79 -1.94 -12.65
CA VAL A 53 2.78 -1.38 -13.57
C VAL A 53 2.28 -0.10 -14.23
N ARG A 54 0.98 0.01 -14.55
CA ARG A 54 0.40 1.26 -15.07
C ARG A 54 0.43 2.39 -14.04
N LEU A 55 0.19 2.09 -12.76
CA LEU A 55 0.26 3.08 -11.68
C LEU A 55 1.70 3.44 -11.29
N TYR A 56 2.60 2.47 -11.38
CA TYR A 56 4.00 2.54 -10.93
C TYR A 56 4.93 1.87 -11.95
N PRO A 57 5.14 2.48 -13.12
CA PRO A 57 5.99 1.88 -14.14
C PRO A 57 7.42 1.64 -13.60
N PRO A 58 7.99 0.45 -13.88
CA PRO A 58 9.34 0.11 -13.46
C PRO A 58 10.34 1.10 -14.06
N GLY A 59 11.37 1.46 -13.30
CA GLY A 59 12.37 2.45 -13.70
C GLY A 59 11.99 3.90 -13.40
N VAL A 60 10.72 4.20 -13.11
CA VAL A 60 10.33 5.50 -12.59
C VAL A 60 10.34 5.46 -11.07
N ARG A 61 11.36 6.06 -10.45
CA ARG A 61 11.38 6.31 -9.00
C ARG A 61 10.31 7.35 -8.67
N TYR A 62 9.04 6.94 -8.61
CA TYR A 62 8.01 7.77 -8.01
C TYR A 62 8.33 7.86 -6.53
N LEU A 63 8.95 8.98 -6.14
CA LEU A 63 8.88 9.40 -4.75
C LEU A 63 7.39 9.59 -4.46
N THR A 64 6.82 8.64 -3.70
CA THR A 64 5.50 8.80 -3.10
C THR A 64 5.48 10.16 -2.40
N ARG A 65 4.32 10.79 -2.31
CA ARG A 65 4.22 12.13 -1.71
C ARG A 65 4.88 12.16 -0.32
N ALA A 66 4.64 11.12 0.47
CA ALA A 66 5.28 10.86 1.76
C ALA A 66 6.82 10.82 1.68
N LEU A 67 7.39 10.05 0.75
CA LEU A 67 8.86 9.96 0.59
C LEU A 67 9.46 11.29 0.10
N ARG A 68 8.73 12.02 -0.75
CA ARG A 68 9.09 13.37 -1.20
C ARG A 68 9.14 14.35 -0.02
N ASP A 69 8.17 14.28 0.87
CA ASP A 69 8.07 15.16 2.04
C ASP A 69 9.13 14.83 3.08
N GLN A 70 9.41 13.54 3.32
CA GLN A 70 10.55 13.11 4.17
C GLN A 70 11.89 13.61 3.62
N LEU A 71 12.12 13.50 2.31
CA LEU A 71 13.36 14.00 1.69
C LEU A 71 13.46 15.53 1.79
N ARG A 72 12.35 16.26 1.64
CA ARG A 72 12.29 17.71 1.86
C ARG A 72 12.59 18.08 3.31
N GLN A 73 12.01 17.38 4.28
CA GLN A 73 12.29 17.57 5.70
C GLN A 73 13.76 17.30 6.03
N ARG A 74 14.33 16.19 5.56
CA ARG A 74 15.76 15.88 5.76
C ARG A 74 16.68 16.97 5.17
N ARG A 75 16.36 17.49 3.98
CA ARG A 75 17.10 18.61 3.38
C ARG A 75 16.99 19.89 4.22
N ARG A 76 15.80 20.20 4.76
CA ARG A 76 15.59 21.36 5.66
C ARG A 76 16.38 21.23 6.96
N LEU A 77 16.36 20.05 7.58
CA LEU A 77 17.11 19.76 8.80
C LEU A 77 18.61 19.87 8.55
N ARG A 78 19.13 19.28 7.47
CA ARG A 78 20.55 19.41 7.11
C ARG A 78 20.97 20.87 6.95
N ARG A 79 20.17 21.70 6.28
CA ARG A 79 20.45 23.13 6.13
C ARG A 79 20.46 23.89 7.46
N ARG A 80 19.60 23.52 8.41
CA ARG A 80 19.59 24.11 9.76
C ARG A 80 20.82 23.73 10.56
N TYR A 81 21.23 22.47 10.52
CA TYR A 81 22.39 21.99 11.29
C TYR A 81 23.75 22.28 10.63
N SER A 82 23.80 22.51 9.32
CA SER A 82 25.02 22.94 8.63
C SER A 82 25.35 24.43 8.81
N GLY A 83 24.42 25.23 9.33
CA GLY A 83 24.63 26.65 9.66
C GLY A 83 24.97 26.91 11.13
N LEU A 84 25.17 25.85 11.93
CA LEU A 84 25.50 25.90 13.36
C LEU A 84 26.98 25.52 13.64
N ALA A 85 27.80 25.44 12.59
CA ALA A 85 29.22 25.03 12.65
C ALA A 85 30.20 26.20 12.41
N THR A 86 29.78 27.44 12.65
CA THR A 86 30.62 28.65 12.71
C THR A 86 30.28 29.41 13.97
#